data_AF-A0A940N7K2-F1
#
_entry.id   AF-A0A940N7K2-F1
#
_cell.length_a   1.000
_cell.length_b   1.000
_cell.length_c   1.000
_cell.angle_alpha   90.00
_cell.angle_beta   90.00
_cell.angle_gamma   90.00
#
_symmetry.space_group_name_H-M   'P 1'
#
loop_
_entity.id
_entity.type
_entity.pdbx_description
1 polymer ?
#
loop_
_entity_poly.entity_id
_entity_poly.type
_entity_poly.pdbx_seq_one_letter_code
_entity_poly.pdbx_strand_id
1 'polypeptide(L)' 'MSAVTHSRQAEAAQRFVEATRNVDLAFRAVRGDPDDGVSQVGHAAAVARLDRALDELARAQALFDSAVRIDVRRRN' A
#
# COMPACT_ATOMS: atom_id res chain seq x y z
N MET A 1 15.96 8.86 23.67
CA MET A 1 14.66 8.34 23.20
C MET A 1 14.42 8.50 21.68
N SER A 2 15.43 8.89 20.89
CA SER A 2 15.26 9.24 19.46
C SER A 2 15.33 8.06 18.48
N ALA A 3 16.03 6.97 18.83
CA ALA A 3 16.18 5.82 17.93
C ALA A 3 14.86 5.08 17.65
N VAL A 4 13.97 5.01 18.65
CA VAL A 4 12.68 4.29 18.54
C VAL A 4 11.69 5.03 17.62
N THR A 5 11.72 6.37 17.59
CA THR A 5 10.84 7.18 16.71
C THR A 5 11.28 7.10 15.25
N HIS A 6 12.58 7.20 14.98
CA HIS A 6 13.11 7.00 13.62
C HIS A 6 12.86 5.58 13.10
N SER A 7 12.95 4.56 13.96
CA SER A 7 12.65 3.18 13.59
C SER A 7 11.18 2.98 13.19
N ARG A 8 10.22 3.56 13.92
CA ARG A 8 8.79 3.46 13.58
C ARG A 8 8.41 4.21 12.31
N GLN A 9 9.01 5.38 12.08
CA GLN A 9 8.82 6.12 10.83
C GLN A 9 9.38 5.35 9.63
N ALA A 10 10.57 4.76 9.77
CA ALA A 10 11.18 3.95 8.72
C ALA A 10 10.32 2.72 8.36
N GLU A 11 9.79 2.03 9.37
CA GLU A 11 8.89 0.90 9.16
C GLU A 11 7.58 1.32 8.45
N ALA A 12 6.98 2.44 8.87
CA ALA A 12 5.77 2.95 8.24
C ALA A 12 6.02 3.39 6.78
N ALA A 13 7.16 4.04 6.51
CA ALA A 13 7.57 4.42 5.16
C ALA A 13 7.79 3.21 4.26
N GLN A 14 8.47 2.18 4.77
CA GLN A 14 8.69 0.93 4.04
C GLN A 14 7.35 0.28 3.66
N ARG A 15 6.41 0.16 4.61
CA ARG A 15 5.08 -0.40 4.35
C ARG A 15 4.28 0.41 3.35
N PHE A 16 4.38 1.74 3.39
CA PHE A 16 3.73 2.61 2.41
C PHE A 16 4.26 2.37 1.00
N VAL A 17 5.59 2.34 0.83
CA VAL A 17 6.22 2.06 -0.47
C VAL A 17 5.86 0.68 -0.99
N GLU A 18 5.86 -0.34 -0.13
CA GLU A 18 5.43 -1.69 -0.50
C GLU A 18 3.98 -1.74 -0.96
N ALA A 19 3.07 -1.08 -0.24
CA ALA A 19 1.66 -1.00 -0.62
C ALA A 19 1.46 -0.30 -1.96
N THR A 20 2.18 0.81 -2.23
CA THR A 20 2.11 1.50 -3.54
C THR A 20 2.58 0.61 -4.69
N ARG A 21 3.63 -0.20 -4.48
CA ARG A 21 4.10 -1.17 -5.47
C ARG A 21 3.05 -2.25 -5.73
N ASN A 22 2.40 -2.76 -4.69
CA ASN A 22 1.37 -3.79 -4.84
C ASN A 22 0.14 -3.27 -5.60
N VAL A 23 -0.24 -2.01 -5.39
CA VAL A 23 -1.29 -1.35 -6.18
C VAL A 23 -0.90 -1.26 -7.65
N ASP A 24 0.33 -0.86 -7.97
CA ASP A 24 0.81 -0.78 -9.37
C ASP A 24 0.78 -2.17 -10.05
N LEU A 25 1.21 -3.22 -9.36
CA LEU A 25 1.15 -4.59 -9.87
C LEU A 25 -0.30 -5.06 -10.11
N ALA A 26 -1.20 -4.79 -9.16
CA ALA A 26 -2.62 -5.15 -9.30
C ALA A 26 -3.29 -4.37 -10.43
N PHE A 27 -2.95 -3.09 -10.59
CA PHE A 27 -3.47 -2.25 -11.65
C PHE A 27 -3.01 -2.74 -13.03
N ARG A 28 -1.74 -3.13 -13.17
CA ARG A 28 -1.21 -3.76 -14.39
C ARG A 28 -1.90 -5.10 -14.68
N ALA A 29 -2.24 -5.89 -13.66
CA ALA A 29 -2.98 -7.14 -13.84
C ALA A 29 -4.44 -6.91 -14.31
N VAL A 30 -5.07 -5.80 -13.92
CA VAL A 30 -6.39 -5.40 -14.41
C VAL A 30 -6.32 -4.83 -15.83
N ARG A 31 -5.24 -4.09 -16.17
CA ARG A 31 -5.04 -3.47 -17.49
C ARG A 31 -4.45 -4.41 -18.55
N GLY A 32 -3.67 -5.40 -18.15
CA GLY A 32 -3.10 -6.38 -19.04
C GLY A 32 -4.25 -7.11 -19.74
N ASP A 33 -4.27 -7.03 -21.07
CA ASP A 33 -5.16 -7.85 -21.87
C ASP A 33 -4.88 -9.30 -21.48
N PRO A 34 -5.89 -10.09 -21.07
CA PRO A 34 -5.69 -11.50 -20.87
C PRO A 34 -5.35 -12.16 -22.22
N ASP A 35 -4.07 -12.19 -22.52
CA ASP A 35 -3.50 -12.96 -23.62
C ASP A 35 -4.05 -14.39 -23.49
N ASP A 36 -4.82 -14.79 -24.50
CA ASP A 36 -5.52 -16.06 -24.63
C ASP A 36 -6.54 -16.44 -23.53
N GLY A 37 -7.73 -15.85 -23.61
CA GLY A 37 -8.95 -16.55 -23.18
C GLY A 37 -9.22 -16.60 -21.67
N VAL A 38 -8.74 -15.62 -20.90
CA VAL A 38 -9.10 -15.54 -19.47
C VAL A 38 -10.60 -15.24 -19.35
N SER A 39 -11.33 -16.22 -18.83
CA SER A 39 -12.74 -16.15 -18.46
C SER A 39 -13.04 -14.88 -17.66
N GLN A 40 -14.27 -14.33 -17.75
CA GLN A 40 -14.75 -13.19 -16.93
C GLN A 40 -14.40 -13.32 -15.42
N VAL A 41 -14.28 -14.56 -14.93
CA VAL A 41 -13.82 -14.91 -13.58
C VAL A 41 -12.42 -14.37 -13.26
N GLY A 42 -11.48 -14.40 -14.21
CA GLY A 42 -10.12 -13.90 -14.00
C GLY A 42 -10.04 -12.37 -13.94
N HIS A 43 -10.87 -11.67 -14.73
CA HIS A 43 -10.97 -10.21 -14.62
C HIS A 43 -11.59 -9.77 -13.29
N ALA A 44 -12.69 -10.40 -12.88
CA ALA A 44 -13.30 -10.13 -11.57
C ALA A 44 -12.31 -10.40 -10.41
N ALA A 45 -11.52 -11.47 -10.50
CA ALA A 45 -10.46 -11.75 -9.52
C ALA A 45 -9.33 -10.71 -9.54
N ALA A 46 -8.96 -10.18 -10.70
CA ALA A 46 -7.98 -9.10 -10.81
C ALA A 46 -8.49 -7.79 -10.19
N VAL A 47 -9.75 -7.43 -10.42
CA VAL A 47 -10.40 -6.26 -9.81
C VAL A 47 -10.45 -6.41 -8.29
N ALA A 48 -10.88 -7.57 -7.77
CA ALA A 48 -10.90 -7.81 -6.32
C ALA A 48 -9.51 -7.72 -5.67
N ARG A 49 -8.44 -8.11 -6.39
CA ARG A 49 -7.05 -7.94 -5.93
C ARG A 49 -6.64 -6.47 -5.90
N LEU A 50 -7.07 -5.67 -6.88
CA LEU A 50 -6.83 -4.23 -6.91
C LEU A 50 -7.53 -3.52 -5.74
N ASP A 51 -8.80 -3.83 -5.49
CA ASP A 51 -9.56 -3.24 -4.37
C ASP A 51 -8.88 -3.51 -3.03
N ARG A 52 -8.46 -4.76 -2.80
CA ARG A 52 -7.70 -5.12 -1.60
C ARG A 52 -6.37 -4.36 -1.49
N ALA A 53 -5.66 -4.18 -2.60
CA ALA A 53 -4.39 -3.45 -2.59
C ALA A 53 -4.60 -1.96 -2.25
N LEU A 54 -5.70 -1.35 -2.71
CA LEU A 54 -6.06 0.03 -2.37
C LEU A 54 -6.42 0.17 -0.89
N ASP A 55 -7.15 -0.79 -0.33
CA ASP A 55 -7.45 -0.82 1.10
C ASP A 55 -6.18 -0.95 1.96
N GLU A 56 -5.22 -1.77 1.53
CA GLU A 56 -3.93 -1.93 2.19
C GLU A 56 -3.09 -0.64 2.10
N LEU A 57 -3.11 0.05 0.96
CA LEU A 57 -2.47 1.35 0.79
C LEU A 57 -3.07 2.41 1.71
N ALA A 58 -4.40 2.49 1.81
CA ALA A 58 -5.08 3.43 2.69
C ALA A 58 -4.69 3.21 4.17
N ARG A 59 -4.60 1.94 4.61
CA ARG A 59 -4.12 1.60 5.96
C ARG A 59 -2.65 1.98 6.16
N ALA A 60 -1.78 1.72 5.19
CA ALA A 60 -0.37 2.08 5.26
C ALA A 60 -0.18 3.60 5.36
N GLN A 61 -0.95 4.36 4.59
CA GLN A 61 -0.94 5.83 4.63
C GLN A 61 -1.37 6.37 6.01
N ALA A 62 -2.46 5.84 6.58
CA ALA A 62 -2.93 6.25 7.91
C ALA A 62 -1.88 5.98 9.01
N LEU A 63 -1.16 4.86 8.93
CA LEU A 63 -0.07 4.53 9.85
C LEU A 63 1.11 5.48 9.69
N PHE A 64 1.50 5.80 8.45
CA PHE A 64 2.56 6.75 8.16
C PHE A 64 2.23 8.15 8.70
N ASP A 65 1.04 8.65 8.40
CA ASP A 65 0.57 9.96 8.88
C ASP A 65 0.57 10.04 10.40
N SER A 66 0.15 8.97 11.08
CA SER A 66 0.20 8.87 12.54
C SER A 66 1.62 8.90 13.08
N ALA A 67 2.53 8.12 12.49
CA ALA A 67 3.94 8.06 12.89
C ALA A 67 4.65 9.41 12.72
N VAL A 68 4.35 10.14 11.63
CA VAL A 68 4.90 11.49 11.40
C VAL A 68 4.32 12.50 12.39
N ARG A 69 3.01 12.49 12.67
CA ARG A 69 2.39 13.42 13.63
C ARG A 69 2.89 13.24 15.07
N ILE A 70 3.15 12.01 15.50
CA ILE A 70 3.70 11.72 16.83
C ILE A 70 5.09 12.33 16.99
N ASP A 71 5.91 12.28 15.93
CA ASP A 71 7.26 12.84 15.96
C ASP A 71 7.26 14.38 16.00
N VAL A 72 6.36 15.03 15.25
CA VAL A 72 6.18 16.50 15.30
C VAL A 72 5.79 16.96 16.71
N ARG A 73 4.88 16.25 17.39
CA ARG A 73 4.48 16.57 18.78
C ARG A 73 5.58 16.33 19.82
N ARG A 74 6.54 15.45 19.53
CA ARG A 74 7.64 15.12 20.45
C ARG A 74 8.82 16.09 20.33
N ARG A 75 8.87 16.87 19.24
CA ARG A 75 9.94 17.83 18.93
C ARG A 75 9.63 19.26 19.36
N ASN A 76 8.36 19.55 19.68
CA ASN A 76 7.90 20.78 20.36
C ASN A 76 7.84 20.55 21.88
#